data_AF-A0A845GG23-F1
#
_entry.id   AF-A0A845GG23-F1
#
_cell.length_a   1.000
_cell.length_b   1.000
_cell.length_c   1.000
_cell.angle_alpha   90.00
_cell.angle_beta   90.00
_cell.angle_gamma   90.00
#
_symmetry.space_group_name_H-M   'P 1'
#
loop_
_entity.id
_entity.type
_entity.pdbx_description
1 polymer ?
#
loop_
_entity_poly.entity_id
_entity_poly.type
_entity_poly.pdbx_seq_one_letter_code
_entity_poly.pdbx_strand_id
1 'polypeptide(L)'
;MSAIEHSFWANTFLPNTMATYRAEVAQCVQWLGNHSQHDQPMVLQRESGTLVAKVIDAAAIDLDNLLQYEMILFEGKTTAGAMWKHIFFPTNLRDCFIGDSPVLMPDDGEPEDESNILASNGPGEADGCDSELLTCSECDCEVEYVLGAPDGAEVCQECFDAGRH
;
A
#
# COMPACT_ATOMS: atom_id res chain seq x y z
N MET A 1 23.83 15.30 -14.91
CA MET A 1 24.05 14.26 -13.89
C MET A 1 22.96 14.41 -12.86
N SER A 2 21.97 13.51 -12.93
CA SER A 2 21.03 13.11 -11.88
C SER A 2 19.89 12.41 -12.60
N ALA A 3 20.13 11.14 -12.96
CA ALA A 3 19.04 10.26 -13.37
C ALA A 3 18.26 9.96 -12.08
N ILE A 4 17.11 10.59 -11.93
CA ILE A 4 16.11 10.14 -10.98
C ILE A 4 15.53 8.90 -11.64
N GLU A 5 16.07 7.74 -11.27
CA GLU A 5 15.51 6.46 -11.67
C GLU A 5 14.11 6.37 -11.06
N HIS A 6 13.09 6.57 -11.89
CA HIS A 6 11.74 6.13 -11.61
C HIS A 6 11.83 4.63 -11.37
N SER A 7 11.82 4.25 -10.11
CA SER A 7 11.76 2.85 -9.72
C SER A 7 10.38 2.33 -10.10
N PHE A 8 10.32 1.81 -11.31
CA PHE A 8 9.23 1.04 -11.89
C PHE A 8 9.22 -0.31 -11.16
N TRP A 9 8.62 -0.38 -9.97
CA TRP A 9 8.52 -1.62 -9.21
C TRP A 9 7.44 -2.51 -9.80
N ALA A 10 7.75 -3.11 -10.95
CA ALA A 10 7.03 -4.26 -11.44
C ALA A 10 7.20 -5.41 -10.43
N ASN A 11 6.15 -5.70 -9.65
CA ASN A 11 5.70 -7.05 -9.26
C ASN A 11 6.80 -8.14 -9.18
N THR A 12 7.88 -7.88 -8.46
CA THR A 12 9.03 -8.79 -8.48
C THR A 12 8.80 -9.83 -7.41
N PHE A 13 8.14 -10.92 -7.80
CA PHE A 13 8.08 -12.17 -7.03
C PHE A 13 9.50 -12.75 -6.92
N LEU A 14 10.35 -12.15 -6.08
CA LEU A 14 11.65 -12.70 -5.75
C LEU A 14 11.45 -13.95 -4.88
N PRO A 15 12.24 -15.02 -5.10
CA PRO A 15 12.17 -16.19 -4.23
C PRO A 15 12.71 -15.83 -2.84
N ASN A 16 11.81 -15.66 -1.87
CA ASN A 16 12.17 -15.39 -0.49
C ASN A 16 12.58 -16.69 0.24
N THR A 17 13.60 -16.60 1.11
CA THR A 17 13.86 -17.67 2.08
C THR A 17 12.80 -17.61 3.19
N MET A 18 12.48 -18.74 3.83
CA MET A 18 11.54 -18.74 4.97
C MET A 18 11.98 -17.77 6.08
N ALA A 19 13.29 -17.59 6.28
CA ALA A 19 13.83 -16.64 7.27
C ALA A 19 13.53 -15.18 6.90
N THR A 20 13.79 -14.79 5.64
CA THR A 20 13.47 -13.44 5.13
C THR A 20 11.96 -13.19 5.16
N TYR A 21 11.19 -14.17 4.67
CA TYR A 21 9.74 -14.11 4.64
C TYR A 21 9.12 -13.91 6.02
N ARG A 22 9.58 -14.69 7.02
CA ARG A 22 9.16 -14.53 8.41
C ARG A 22 9.52 -13.16 8.97
N ALA A 23 10.70 -12.65 8.65
CA ALA A 23 11.14 -11.34 9.11
C ALA A 23 10.26 -10.22 8.55
N GLU A 24 9.83 -10.31 7.30
CA GLU A 24 8.91 -9.34 6.67
C GLU A 24 7.52 -9.40 7.33
N VAL A 25 6.95 -10.59 7.53
CA VAL A 25 5.67 -10.73 8.25
C VAL A 25 5.77 -10.18 9.67
N ALA A 26 6.89 -10.43 10.37
CA ALA A 26 7.12 -9.91 11.71
C ALA A 26 7.16 -8.38 11.75
N GLN A 27 7.71 -7.72 10.72
CA GLN A 27 7.71 -6.26 10.62
C GLN A 27 6.29 -5.71 10.45
N CYS A 28 5.44 -6.34 9.64
CA CYS A 28 4.03 -5.94 9.53
C CYS A 28 3.29 -6.10 10.85
N VAL A 29 3.51 -7.20 11.58
CA VAL A 29 2.94 -7.42 12.92
C VAL A 29 3.40 -6.34 13.90
N GLN A 30 4.70 -6.03 13.91
CA GLN A 30 5.26 -4.99 14.78
C GLN A 30 4.70 -3.60 14.43
N TRP A 31 4.59 -3.29 13.14
CA TRP A 31 4.05 -2.02 12.68
C TRP A 31 2.62 -1.83 13.17
N LEU A 32 1.75 -2.84 12.99
CA LEU A 32 0.37 -2.79 13.48
C LEU A 32 0.28 -2.69 15.01
N GLY A 33 1.17 -3.36 15.73
CA GLY A 33 1.24 -3.27 17.19
C GLY A 33 1.60 -1.86 17.69
N ASN A 34 2.35 -1.10 16.90
CA ASN A 34 2.78 0.26 17.24
C ASN A 34 1.80 1.35 16.75
N HIS A 35 0.98 1.07 15.75
CA HIS A 35 0.04 2.03 15.15
C HIS A 35 -1.39 1.66 15.53
N SER A 36 -1.87 2.23 16.64
CA SER A 36 -3.04 1.74 17.40
C SER A 36 -4.42 2.09 16.81
N GLN A 37 -4.56 2.27 15.49
CA GLN A 37 -5.83 2.69 14.91
C GLN A 37 -6.28 1.76 13.78
N HIS A 38 -7.00 0.71 14.18
CA HIS A 38 -8.02 0.00 13.41
C HIS A 38 -7.63 -1.11 12.43
N ASP A 39 -6.36 -1.34 12.17
CA ASP A 39 -5.99 -2.30 11.12
C ASP A 39 -5.64 -3.68 11.70
N GLN A 40 -6.60 -4.61 11.61
CA GLN A 40 -6.39 -6.01 11.96
C GLN A 40 -6.09 -6.82 10.69
N PRO A 41 -5.09 -7.73 10.71
CA PRO A 41 -4.81 -8.55 9.56
C PRO A 41 -5.97 -9.49 9.25
N MET A 42 -6.18 -9.73 7.96
CA MET A 42 -7.09 -10.75 7.47
C MET A 42 -6.27 -11.96 7.00
N VAL A 43 -6.64 -13.15 7.44
CA VAL A 43 -6.04 -14.41 6.98
C VAL A 43 -7.05 -15.24 6.20
N LEU A 44 -6.56 -15.97 5.20
CA LEU A 44 -7.27 -17.12 4.65
C LEU A 44 -6.59 -18.40 5.14
N GLN A 45 -7.38 -19.31 5.69
CA GLN A 45 -6.89 -20.62 6.13
C GLN A 45 -7.93 -21.70 5.84
N ARG A 46 -7.47 -22.96 5.75
CA ARG A 46 -8.38 -24.10 5.58
C ARG A 46 -8.82 -24.66 6.91
N GLU A 47 -10.12 -24.69 7.15
CA GLU A 47 -10.73 -25.33 8.31
C GLU A 47 -11.56 -26.50 7.82
N SER A 48 -11.15 -27.72 8.21
CA SER A 48 -11.80 -28.96 7.74
C SER A 48 -11.93 -29.05 6.21
N GLY A 49 -10.94 -28.52 5.48
CA GLY A 49 -10.89 -28.51 4.01
C GLY A 49 -11.56 -27.30 3.35
N THR A 50 -12.37 -26.53 4.09
CA THR A 50 -13.02 -25.31 3.59
C THR A 50 -12.12 -24.10 3.78
N LEU A 51 -11.97 -23.29 2.74
CA LEU A 51 -11.25 -22.02 2.84
C LEU A 51 -12.10 -20.99 3.58
N VAL A 52 -11.57 -20.41 4.66
CA VAL A 52 -12.26 -19.45 5.52
C VAL A 52 -11.40 -18.18 5.63
N ALA A 53 -12.04 -17.02 5.46
CA ALA A 53 -11.43 -15.72 5.74
C ALA A 53 -11.71 -15.31 7.19
N LYS A 54 -10.70 -14.83 7.90
CA LYS A 54 -10.81 -14.37 9.30
C LYS A 54 -10.04 -13.09 9.50
N VAL A 55 -10.64 -12.14 10.20
CA VAL A 55 -9.91 -11.02 10.79
C VAL A 55 -9.38 -11.50 12.14
N ILE A 56 -8.08 -11.34 12.38
CA ILE A 56 -7.41 -11.78 13.61
C ILE A 56 -6.61 -10.64 14.21
N ASP A 57 -6.29 -10.74 15.49
CA ASP A 57 -5.30 -9.85 16.10
C ASP A 57 -3.92 -10.09 15.47
N ALA A 58 -3.15 -9.04 15.19
CA ALA A 58 -1.81 -9.16 14.66
C ALA A 58 -0.89 -9.97 15.60
N ALA A 59 -1.07 -9.84 16.91
CA ALA A 59 -0.34 -10.62 17.91
C ALA A 59 -0.74 -12.11 17.93
N ALA A 60 -1.84 -12.48 17.28
CA ALA A 60 -2.27 -13.88 17.13
C ALA A 60 -1.62 -14.59 15.93
N ILE A 61 -0.85 -13.88 15.10
CA ILE A 61 -0.09 -14.49 14.01
C ILE A 61 1.08 -15.27 14.59
N ASP A 62 1.04 -16.59 14.43
CA ASP A 62 2.15 -17.48 14.79
C ASP A 62 3.25 -17.43 13.71
N LEU A 63 4.30 -16.66 13.97
CA LEU A 63 5.45 -16.49 13.07
C LEU A 63 6.22 -17.80 12.83
N ASP A 64 6.10 -18.79 13.73
CA ASP A 64 6.72 -20.11 13.55
C ASP A 64 5.86 -21.04 12.69
N ASN A 65 4.57 -20.74 12.52
CA ASN A 65 3.61 -21.55 11.78
C ASN A 65 2.83 -20.74 10.71
N LEU A 66 3.54 -19.96 9.90
CA LEU A 66 2.93 -19.17 8.82
C LEU A 66 2.27 -20.03 7.73
N LEU A 67 2.73 -21.28 7.56
CA LEU A 67 2.20 -22.21 6.54
C LEU A 67 0.78 -22.70 6.82
N GLN A 68 0.22 -22.40 8.00
CA GLN A 68 -1.20 -22.67 8.28
C GLN A 68 -2.14 -21.75 7.47
N TYR A 69 -1.63 -20.60 7.02
CA TYR A 69 -2.37 -19.64 6.23
C TYR A 69 -2.09 -19.84 4.73
N GLU A 70 -3.13 -19.78 3.94
CA GLU A 70 -3.07 -19.72 2.47
C GLU A 70 -2.75 -18.28 2.03
N MET A 71 -3.20 -17.29 2.80
CA MET A 71 -2.92 -15.87 2.57
C MET A 71 -2.97 -15.10 3.89
N ILE A 72 -2.12 -14.09 4.02
CA ILE A 72 -2.18 -13.08 5.09
C ILE A 72 -2.21 -11.71 4.42
N LEU A 73 -3.19 -10.88 4.75
CA LEU A 73 -3.30 -9.50 4.31
C LEU A 73 -3.07 -8.59 5.51
N PHE A 74 -2.07 -7.74 5.40
CA PHE A 74 -1.92 -6.56 6.23
C PHE A 74 -2.40 -5.34 5.44
N GLU A 75 -3.10 -4.46 6.14
CA GLU A 75 -3.49 -3.14 5.65
C GLU A 75 -3.04 -2.14 6.70
N GLY A 76 -2.70 -0.93 6.28
CA GLY A 76 -2.36 0.13 7.20
C GLY A 76 -2.34 1.50 6.55
N LYS A 77 -2.08 2.52 7.38
CA LYS A 77 -1.90 3.91 6.94
C LYS A 77 -0.56 4.44 7.41
N THR A 78 0.21 5.05 6.51
CA THR A 78 1.41 5.79 6.91
C THR A 78 1.04 6.98 7.80
N THR A 79 2.04 7.57 8.47
CA THR A 79 1.89 8.82 9.25
C THR A 79 1.36 9.97 8.38
N ALA A 80 1.75 10.00 7.10
CA ALA A 80 1.25 10.94 6.09
C ALA A 80 -0.19 10.63 5.61
N GLY A 81 -0.81 9.55 6.08
CA GLY A 81 -2.18 9.14 5.74
C GLY A 81 -2.31 8.29 4.48
N ALA A 82 -1.20 7.90 3.83
CA ALA A 82 -1.24 7.05 2.65
C ALA A 82 -1.59 5.60 3.02
N MET A 83 -2.51 4.99 2.29
CA MET A 83 -2.89 3.59 2.49
C MET A 83 -1.82 2.65 1.94
N TRP A 84 -1.57 1.57 2.65
CA TRP A 84 -0.71 0.50 2.17
C TRP A 84 -1.34 -0.88 2.44
N LYS A 85 -1.00 -1.85 1.59
CA LYS A 85 -1.38 -3.26 1.77
C LYS A 85 -0.21 -4.17 1.47
N HIS A 86 -0.02 -5.19 2.31
CA HIS A 86 0.98 -6.23 2.08
C HIS A 86 0.30 -7.59 2.15
N ILE A 87 0.29 -8.29 1.02
CA ILE A 87 -0.32 -9.60 0.86
C ILE A 87 0.77 -10.66 0.83
N PHE A 88 0.67 -11.65 1.69
CA PHE A 88 1.60 -12.75 1.85
C PHE A 88 0.93 -14.07 1.42
N PHE A 89 1.64 -14.89 0.65
CA PHE A 89 1.28 -16.26 0.23
C PHE A 89 2.28 -17.28 0.81
N PRO A 90 2.07 -17.79 2.04
CA PRO A 90 3.09 -18.54 2.78
C PRO A 90 3.55 -19.83 2.10
N THR A 91 2.63 -20.54 1.46
CA THR A 91 2.93 -21.81 0.76
C THR A 91 3.84 -21.63 -0.44
N ASN A 92 3.90 -20.42 -1.01
CA ASN A 92 4.77 -20.09 -2.13
C ASN A 92 5.96 -19.20 -1.75
N LEU A 93 6.06 -18.78 -0.48
CA LEU A 93 7.04 -17.78 -0.01
C LEU A 93 7.07 -16.55 -0.92
N ARG A 94 5.87 -16.08 -1.28
CA ARG A 94 5.65 -14.92 -2.13
C ARG A 94 4.84 -13.89 -1.38
N ASP A 95 5.00 -12.66 -1.79
CA ASP A 95 4.24 -11.54 -1.28
C ASP A 95 4.06 -10.48 -2.36
N CYS A 96 3.14 -9.55 -2.13
CA CYS A 96 2.85 -8.44 -3.00
C CYS A 96 2.56 -7.22 -2.13
N PHE A 97 3.23 -6.13 -2.45
CA PHE A 97 3.05 -4.84 -1.80
C PHE A 97 2.23 -3.90 -2.69
N ILE A 98 1.25 -3.20 -2.11
CA ILE A 98 0.40 -2.24 -2.81
C ILE A 98 0.47 -0.90 -2.05
N GLY A 99 0.82 0.16 -2.76
CA GLY A 99 1.07 1.49 -2.20
C GLY A 99 2.54 1.71 -1.82
N ASP A 100 2.78 2.61 -0.87
CA ASP A 100 4.13 2.91 -0.36
C ASP A 100 4.49 2.00 0.82
N SER A 101 5.69 1.40 0.77
CA SER A 101 6.12 0.44 1.80
C SER A 101 6.44 1.13 3.12
N PRO A 102 5.70 0.87 4.22
CA PRO A 102 6.01 1.43 5.53
C PRO A 102 7.34 0.89 6.06
N VAL A 103 7.81 -0.25 5.57
CA VAL A 103 9.12 -0.84 5.91
C VAL A 103 10.27 -0.03 5.32
N LEU A 104 10.03 0.71 4.23
CA LEU A 104 11.03 1.55 3.59
C LEU A 104 10.97 3.01 4.04
N MET A 105 9.95 3.40 4.80
CA MET A 105 9.86 4.72 5.40
C MET A 105 10.62 4.67 6.75
N PRO A 106 11.78 5.34 6.89
CA PRO A 106 12.40 5.47 8.20
C PRO A 106 11.40 6.14 9.14
N ASP A 107 11.35 5.69 10.39
CA ASP A 107 10.59 6.31 11.49
C ASP A 107 11.11 7.74 11.67
N ASP A 108 10.59 8.68 10.88
CA ASP A 108 10.78 10.11 11.04
C ASP A 108 9.94 10.53 12.24
N GLY A 109 10.51 10.25 13.42
CA GLY A 109 9.93 10.55 14.71
C GLY A 109 9.29 11.92 14.72
N GLU A 110 8.07 11.95 15.24
CA GLU A 110 7.26 13.15 15.44
C GLU A 110 8.14 14.33 15.88
N PRO A 111 8.08 15.50 15.21
CA PRO A 111 8.63 16.70 15.81
C PRO A 111 7.80 17.05 17.05
N GLU A 112 8.36 16.77 18.22
CA GLU A 112 7.86 17.32 19.49
C GLU A 112 7.86 18.87 19.41
N ASP A 113 6.78 19.47 19.93
CA ASP A 113 6.52 20.90 20.17
C ASP A 113 6.02 21.80 19.02
N GLU A 114 4.70 21.74 18.76
CA GLU A 114 3.93 22.85 18.17
C GLU A 114 3.53 23.92 19.22
N SER A 115 4.48 24.44 19.98
CA SER A 115 4.21 25.57 20.87
C SER A 115 5.21 26.71 20.73
N ASN A 116 5.43 27.21 19.51
CA ASN A 116 5.96 28.58 19.35
C ASN A 116 5.89 29.21 17.95
N ILE A 117 4.72 29.41 17.34
CA ILE A 117 4.57 30.52 16.35
C ILE A 117 3.21 31.21 16.52
N LEU A 118 3.12 32.11 17.49
CA LEU A 118 2.23 33.27 17.39
C LEU A 118 3.10 34.46 16.96
N ALA A 119 2.99 34.88 15.71
CA ALA A 119 2.58 36.24 15.35
C ALA A 119 2.88 36.58 13.89
N SER A 120 1.84 37.11 13.25
CA SER A 120 1.85 38.23 12.31
C SER A 120 1.86 37.96 10.79
N ASN A 121 0.70 38.26 10.19
CA ASN A 121 0.48 39.12 9.01
C ASN A 121 -0.15 38.46 7.76
N GLY A 122 -1.39 38.88 7.48
CA GLY A 122 -1.91 39.11 6.12
C GLY A 122 -2.93 38.10 5.57
N PRO A 123 -4.06 38.53 4.97
CA PRO A 123 -4.90 37.66 4.17
C PRO A 123 -4.36 37.64 2.73
N GLY A 124 -3.86 36.49 2.28
CA GLY A 124 -3.32 36.32 0.93
C GLY A 124 -3.70 34.96 0.37
N GLU A 125 -4.67 34.99 -0.55
CA GLU A 125 -4.86 34.13 -1.73
C GLU A 125 -4.58 32.63 -1.62
N ALA A 126 -5.64 31.85 -1.86
CA ALA A 126 -5.59 30.41 -2.09
C ALA A 126 -4.70 30.12 -3.31
N ASP A 127 -3.51 29.58 -3.05
CA ASP A 127 -2.59 29.12 -4.08
C ASP A 127 -3.09 27.77 -4.63
N GLY A 128 -3.22 27.72 -5.96
CA GLY A 128 -3.90 26.65 -6.69
C GLY A 128 -3.16 25.31 -6.62
N CYS A 129 -3.92 24.25 -6.38
CA CYS A 129 -3.53 22.91 -6.84
C CYS A 129 -3.58 22.93 -8.37
N ASP A 130 -2.45 23.24 -9.02
CA ASP A 130 -2.20 22.88 -10.42
C ASP A 130 -2.21 21.36 -10.52
N SER A 131 -3.42 20.81 -10.66
CA SER A 131 -3.62 19.40 -10.96
C SER A 131 -3.43 19.27 -12.46
N GLU A 132 -2.25 18.79 -12.89
CA GLU A 132 -2.00 18.54 -14.31
C GLU A 132 -3.03 17.53 -14.82
N LEU A 133 -3.97 18.00 -15.64
CA LEU A 133 -4.98 17.14 -16.24
C LEU A 133 -4.30 16.20 -17.25
N LEU A 134 -4.66 14.92 -17.18
CA LEU A 134 -4.18 13.88 -18.08
C LEU A 134 -5.19 13.69 -19.22
N THR A 135 -4.73 13.29 -20.40
CA THR A 135 -5.59 13.08 -21.57
C THR A 135 -5.85 11.60 -21.79
N CYS A 136 -7.12 11.22 -21.87
CA CYS A 136 -7.50 9.85 -22.23
C CYS A 136 -7.23 9.57 -23.72
N SER A 137 -6.59 8.44 -24.01
CA SER A 137 -6.21 8.03 -25.37
C SER A 137 -7.40 7.71 -26.30
N GLU A 138 -8.60 7.50 -25.75
CA GLU A 138 -9.78 7.06 -26.49
C GLU A 138 -10.80 8.17 -26.78
N CYS A 139 -11.00 9.11 -25.83
CA CYS A 139 -11.97 10.21 -25.95
C CYS A 139 -11.31 11.59 -26.16
N ASP A 140 -9.98 11.67 -26.04
CA ASP A 140 -9.22 12.93 -25.95
C ASP A 140 -9.70 13.88 -24.82
N CYS A 141 -10.39 13.33 -23.81
CA CYS A 141 -10.92 14.10 -22.71
C CYS A 141 -9.87 14.28 -21.59
N GLU A 142 -9.81 15.50 -21.05
CA GLU A 142 -8.94 15.86 -19.93
C GLU A 142 -9.56 15.37 -18.61
N VAL A 143 -8.82 14.58 -17.86
CA VAL A 143 -9.25 13.91 -16.62
C VAL A 143 -8.18 14.03 -15.55
N GLU A 144 -8.60 13.97 -14.28
CA GLU A 144 -7.66 14.02 -13.15
C GLU A 144 -6.78 12.77 -13.05
N TYR A 145 -7.23 11.64 -13.58
CA TYR A 145 -6.48 10.39 -13.64
C TYR A 145 -6.90 9.52 -14.84
N VAL A 146 -5.97 8.71 -15.35
CA VAL A 146 -6.19 7.69 -16.39
C VAL A 146 -5.97 6.30 -15.80
N LEU A 147 -6.67 5.30 -16.34
CA LEU A 147 -6.57 3.89 -15.98
C LEU A 147 -5.74 3.16 -17.05
N GLY A 148 -4.83 2.28 -16.61
CA GLY A 148 -4.09 1.40 -17.50
C GLY A 148 -4.95 0.22 -17.94
N ALA A 149 -5.20 0.11 -19.24
CA ALA A 149 -5.91 -1.01 -19.85
C ALA A 149 -4.98 -2.19 -20.19
N PRO A 150 -5.51 -3.41 -20.42
CA PRO A 150 -4.70 -4.61 -20.67
C PRO A 150 -3.79 -4.54 -21.91
N ASP A 151 -4.13 -3.69 -22.87
CA ASP A 151 -3.41 -3.45 -24.11
C ASP A 151 -2.33 -2.34 -23.97
N GLY A 152 -2.28 -1.68 -22.81
CA GLY A 152 -1.37 -0.59 -22.50
C GLY A 152 -1.93 0.81 -22.75
N ALA A 153 -3.20 0.95 -23.13
CA ALA A 153 -3.85 2.26 -23.28
C ALA A 153 -4.11 2.94 -21.92
N GLU A 154 -3.99 4.26 -21.89
CA GLU A 154 -4.31 5.11 -20.74
C GLU A 154 -5.66 5.78 -20.98
N VAL A 155 -6.70 5.21 -20.37
CA VAL A 155 -8.10 5.57 -20.66
C VAL A 155 -8.81 6.14 -19.45
N CYS A 156 -9.79 7.02 -19.66
CA CYS A 156 -10.65 7.49 -18.57
C CYS A 156 -11.55 6.37 -18.05
N GLN A 157 -12.08 6.53 -16.83
CA GLN A 157 -13.01 5.59 -16.19
C GLN A 157 -14.19 5.20 -17.10
N GLU A 158 -14.77 6.17 -17.82
CA GLU A 158 -15.91 5.90 -18.71
C GLU A 158 -15.55 5.05 -19.93
N CYS A 159 -14.33 5.19 -20.46
CA CYS A 159 -13.86 4.34 -21.57
C CYS A 159 -13.50 2.95 -21.08
N PHE A 160 -12.88 2.84 -19.91
CA PHE A 160 -12.60 1.56 -19.26
C PHE A 160 -13.89 0.77 -19.00
N ASP A 161 -14.91 1.40 -18.41
CA ASP A 161 -16.20 0.75 -18.10
C ASP A 161 -16.98 0.37 -19.37
N ALA A 162 -16.75 1.09 -20.47
CA ALA A 162 -17.33 0.78 -21.77
C ALA A 162 -16.56 -0.32 -22.54
N GLY A 163 -15.43 -0.82 -22.01
CA GLY A 163 -14.55 -1.75 -22.70
C GLY A 163 -13.88 -1.15 -23.95
N ARG A 164 -13.66 0.16 -23.93
CA ARG A 164 -12.93 0.90 -24.97
C ARG A 164 -11.51 1.11 -24.47
N HIS A 165 -10.65 0.21 -24.93
CA HIS A 165 -9.21 0.22 -24.75
C HIS A 165 -8.60 -0.68 -25.84
#